data_AF-A0A9P0CKF2-F1
#
_entry.id   AF-A0A9P0CKF2-F1
#
_cell.length_a   1.000
_cell.length_b   1.000
_cell.length_c   1.000
_cell.angle_alpha   90.00
_cell.angle_beta   90.00
_cell.angle_gamma   90.00
#
_symmetry.space_group_name_H-M   'P 1'
#
loop_
_entity.id
_entity.type
_entity.pdbx_description
1 polymer ?
#
loop_
_entity_poly.entity_id
_entity_poly.type
_entity_poly.pdbx_seq_one_letter_code
_entity_poly.pdbx_strand_id
1 'polypeptide(L)'
;MMPPIVKDGRTSNQINLIQDLKGIVKGEFSVKHTNYTTIIFVETKEDYEKVLSNIKTEKMPYHTYTPRDDKTHAFVLRGLARGTKIVDIEQNLEEEHEITTKAIYKMNTKE
;
A
#
# COMPACT_ATOMS: atom_id res chain seq x y z
N MET A 1 11.09 4.63 -3.34
CA MET A 1 10.21 5.41 -4.23
C MET A 1 8.81 4.85 -4.09
N MET A 2 7.84 5.71 -3.74
CA MET A 2 6.46 5.30 -3.55
C MET A 2 5.77 5.08 -4.90
N PRO A 3 4.75 4.20 -4.95
CA PRO A 3 3.97 4.02 -6.16
C PRO A 3 3.25 5.33 -6.53
N PRO A 4 3.08 5.61 -7.83
CA PRO A 4 2.39 6.81 -8.26
C PRO A 4 0.91 6.75 -7.93
N ILE A 5 0.36 7.88 -7.48
CA ILE A 5 -1.07 8.03 -7.29
C ILE A 5 -1.66 8.58 -8.58
N VAL A 6 -2.48 7.79 -9.26
CA VAL A 6 -3.17 8.16 -10.49
C VAL A 6 -4.57 8.62 -10.13
N LYS A 7 -4.86 9.89 -10.38
CA LYS A 7 -6.19 10.47 -10.25
C LYS A 7 -6.87 10.45 -11.61
N ASP A 8 -8.06 9.87 -11.66
CA ASP A 8 -8.89 9.83 -12.87
C ASP A 8 -9.71 11.10 -12.98
N GLY A 9 -9.71 11.69 -14.18
CA GLY A 9 -10.57 12.82 -14.51
C GLY A 9 -9.80 14.04 -15.00
N ARG A 10 -10.50 14.79 -15.84
CA ARG A 10 -10.08 16.09 -16.36
C ARG A 10 -10.25 17.12 -15.24
N THR A 11 -9.21 17.38 -14.46
CA THR A 11 -9.25 18.47 -13.47
C THR A 11 -9.28 19.81 -14.19
N SER A 12 -10.42 20.50 -14.12
CA SER A 12 -10.56 21.88 -14.60
C SER A 12 -9.66 22.87 -13.84
N ASN A 13 -9.24 22.53 -12.61
CA ASN A 13 -8.40 23.37 -11.76
C ASN A 13 -7.08 22.65 -11.36
N GLN A 14 -6.15 22.57 -12.31
CA GLN A 14 -4.81 22.00 -12.10
C GLN A 14 -3.96 22.83 -11.13
N ILE A 15 -4.12 24.16 -11.17
CA ILE A 15 -3.37 25.11 -10.33
C ILE A 15 -3.68 24.86 -8.84
N ASN A 16 -4.96 24.69 -8.51
CA ASN A 16 -5.38 24.46 -7.12
C ASN A 16 -4.81 23.13 -6.61
N LEU A 17 -4.89 22.05 -7.40
CA LEU A 17 -4.32 20.76 -7.01
C LEU A 17 -2.82 20.85 -6.71
N ILE A 18 -2.05 21.60 -7.51
CA ILE A 18 -0.62 21.78 -7.26
C ILE A 18 -0.39 22.60 -5.99
N GLN A 19 -1.20 23.63 -5.73
CA GLN A 19 -1.11 24.41 -4.48
C GLN A 19 -1.43 23.55 -3.26
N ASP A 20 -2.48 22.72 -3.33
CA ASP A 20 -2.87 21.80 -2.27
C ASP A 20 -1.73 20.80 -1.99
N LEU A 21 -1.16 20.22 -3.04
CA LEU A 21 -0.03 19.29 -2.92
C LEU A 21 1.22 19.95 -2.32
N LYS A 22 1.52 21.22 -2.65
CA LYS A 22 2.62 21.98 -2.02
C LYS A 22 2.37 22.23 -0.53
N GLY A 23 1.11 22.33 -0.09
CA GLY A 23 0.78 22.46 1.33
C GLY A 23 0.93 21.15 2.10
N ILE A 24 0.75 20.01 1.42
CA ILE A 24 0.72 18.67 2.04
C ILE A 24 2.11 18.02 2.06
N VAL A 25 2.83 18.12 0.94
CA VAL A 25 4.11 17.43 0.73
C VAL A 25 5.26 18.32 1.20
N LYS A 26 6.12 17.80 2.07
CA LYS A 26 7.31 18.52 2.55
C LYS A 26 8.52 18.36 1.61
N GLY A 27 8.60 17.22 0.93
CA GLY A 27 9.70 16.89 0.01
C GLY A 27 9.46 17.31 -1.44
N GLU A 28 10.36 16.87 -2.32
CA GLU A 28 10.14 16.99 -3.76
C GLU A 28 9.02 16.05 -4.21
N PHE A 29 8.19 16.54 -5.13
CA PHE A 29 7.15 15.75 -5.79
C PHE A 29 7.10 16.10 -7.26
N SER A 30 6.65 15.14 -8.07
CA SER A 30 6.45 15.34 -9.50
C SER A 30 4.98 15.10 -9.85
N VAL A 31 4.42 15.96 -10.68
CA VAL A 31 3.06 15.79 -11.19
C VAL A 31 3.14 15.72 -12.71
N LYS A 32 2.60 14.63 -13.28
CA LYS A 32 2.42 14.48 -14.72
C LYS A 32 0.94 14.55 -15.04
N HIS A 33 0.58 15.47 -15.91
CA HIS A 33 -0.79 15.61 -16.40
C HIS A 33 -0.93 15.01 -17.79
N THR A 34 -1.98 14.24 -17.99
CA THR A 34 -2.46 13.83 -19.32
C THR A 34 -3.87 14.39 -19.52
N ASN A 35 -4.42 14.23 -20.72
CA ASN A 35 -5.77 14.71 -21.03
C ASN A 35 -6.87 14.11 -20.13
N TYR A 36 -6.61 12.96 -19.50
CA TYR A 36 -7.60 12.18 -18.76
C TYR A 36 -7.19 11.83 -17.34
N THR A 37 -5.89 11.93 -17.02
CA THR A 37 -5.36 11.52 -15.72
C THR A 37 -4.33 12.50 -15.20
N THR A 38 -4.26 12.61 -13.88
CA THR A 38 -3.15 13.29 -13.19
C THR A 38 -2.38 12.25 -12.39
N ILE A 39 -1.08 12.17 -12.61
CA ILE A 39 -0.19 11.21 -11.96
C ILE A 39 0.70 11.97 -10.99
N ILE A 40 0.63 11.62 -9.71
CA ILE A 40 1.39 12.24 -8.63
C ILE A 40 2.46 11.27 -8.17
N PHE A 41 3.71 11.71 -8.19
CA PHE A 41 4.88 10.98 -7.71
C PHE A 41 5.40 11.66 -6.45
N VAL A 42 5.59 10.85 -5.42
CA VAL A 42 6.09 11.28 -4.10
C VAL A 42 7.22 10.34 -3.68
N GLU A 43 8.23 10.88 -3.01
CA GLU A 43 9.40 10.08 -2.62
C GLU A 43 9.19 9.34 -1.30
N THR A 44 8.59 10.00 -0.31
CA THR A 44 8.48 9.53 1.08
C THR A 44 7.15 8.84 1.35
N LYS A 45 7.15 7.86 2.28
CA LYS A 45 5.94 7.15 2.71
C LYS A 45 4.96 8.08 3.42
N GLU A 46 5.48 8.95 4.30
CA GLU A 46 4.66 9.92 5.03
C GLU A 46 3.87 10.85 4.10
N ASP A 47 4.52 11.39 3.07
CA ASP A 47 3.85 12.30 2.15
C ASP A 47 2.88 11.56 1.24
N TYR A 48 3.21 10.32 0.83
CA TYR A 48 2.28 9.45 0.11
C TYR A 48 0.99 9.20 0.91
N GLU A 49 1.09 8.88 2.21
CA GLU A 49 -0.07 8.65 3.07
C GLU A 49 -0.93 9.90 3.25
N LYS A 50 -0.31 11.07 3.41
CA LYS A 50 -1.03 12.35 3.51
C LYS A 50 -1.77 12.70 2.22
N VAL A 51 -1.11 12.56 1.07
CA VAL A 51 -1.73 12.80 -0.23
C VAL A 51 -2.89 11.84 -0.45
N LEU A 52 -2.70 10.56 -0.13
CA LEU A 52 -3.76 9.56 -0.24
C LEU A 52 -4.94 9.86 0.70
N SER A 53 -4.68 10.30 1.92
CA SER A 53 -5.70 10.72 2.88
C SER A 53 -6.49 11.93 2.39
N ASN A 54 -5.82 12.92 1.79
CA ASN A 54 -6.48 14.10 1.22
C ASN A 54 -7.40 13.71 0.06
N ILE A 55 -6.91 12.90 -0.88
CA ILE A 55 -7.69 12.41 -2.03
C ILE A 55 -8.92 11.60 -1.57
N LYS A 56 -8.77 10.76 -0.54
CA LYS A 56 -9.89 10.02 0.08
C LYS A 56 -10.91 10.97 0.73
N THR A 57 -10.45 12.00 1.42
CA THR A 57 -11.31 13.00 2.08
C THR A 57 -12.14 13.77 1.05
N GLU A 58 -11.52 14.12 -0.08
CA GLU A 58 -12.17 14.80 -1.21
C GLU A 58 -13.05 13.85 -2.06
N LYS A 59 -13.11 12.56 -1.71
CA LYS A 59 -13.85 11.50 -2.44
C LYS A 59 -13.53 11.46 -3.93
N MET A 60 -12.28 11.78 -4.28
CA MET A 60 -11.85 11.78 -5.67
C MET A 60 -11.55 10.36 -6.14
N PRO A 61 -11.93 9.97 -7.37
CA PRO A 61 -11.57 8.69 -7.93
C PRO A 61 -10.05 8.63 -8.17
N TYR A 62 -9.40 7.58 -7.67
CA TYR A 62 -7.97 7.37 -7.82
C TYR A 62 -7.61 5.87 -7.88
N HIS A 63 -6.44 5.60 -8.45
CA HIS A 63 -5.81 4.31 -8.54
C HIS A 63 -4.34 4.42 -8.12
N THR A 64 -3.88 3.49 -7.29
CA THR A 64 -2.47 3.40 -6.87
C THR A 64 -2.13 1.94 -6.55
N TYR A 65 -0.85 1.60 -6.59
CA TYR A 65 -0.37 0.29 -6.14
C TYR A 65 -0.06 0.30 -4.65
N THR A 66 -0.02 -0.88 -4.04
CA THR A 66 0.49 -1.03 -2.67
C THR A 66 2.00 -0.73 -2.66
N PRO A 67 2.49 0.09 -1.70
CA PRO A 67 3.92 0.31 -1.54
C PRO A 67 4.68 -1.01 -1.34
N ARG A 68 5.94 -1.06 -1.78
CA ARG A 68 6.75 -2.29 -1.72
C ARG A 68 6.85 -2.84 -0.30
N ASP A 69 7.01 -1.95 0.68
CA ASP A 69 7.21 -2.32 2.08
C ASP A 69 5.93 -2.87 2.73
N ASP A 70 4.76 -2.54 2.18
CA ASP A 70 3.46 -3.00 2.68
C ASP A 70 2.97 -4.25 1.92
N LYS A 71 3.77 -4.80 1.00
CA LYS A 71 3.37 -5.96 0.19
C LYS A 71 3.51 -7.25 1.00
N THR A 72 2.38 -7.74 1.51
CA THR A 72 2.30 -9.05 2.17
C THR A 72 2.35 -10.18 1.16
N HIS A 73 3.11 -11.24 1.46
CA HIS A 73 3.11 -12.49 0.69
C HIS A 73 2.40 -13.58 1.48
N ALA A 74 1.57 -14.37 0.80
CA ALA A 74 0.91 -15.53 1.37
C ALA A 74 1.65 -16.80 0.97
N PHE A 75 1.95 -17.65 1.95
CA PHE A 75 2.60 -18.95 1.75
C PHE A 75 1.74 -20.07 2.34
N VAL A 76 1.82 -21.25 1.74
CA VAL A 76 1.15 -22.45 2.26
C VAL A 76 2.21 -23.40 2.80
N LEU A 77 2.21 -23.61 4.11
CA LEU A 77 3.06 -24.61 4.77
C LEU A 77 2.41 -25.99 4.64
N ARG A 78 3.19 -26.96 4.15
CA ARG A 78 2.78 -28.37 3.99
C ARG A 78 3.76 -29.28 4.73
N GLY A 79 3.32 -30.50 5.08
CA GLY A 79 4.18 -31.49 5.74
C GLY A 79 4.37 -31.26 7.25
N LEU A 80 3.56 -30.41 7.87
CA LEU A 80 3.55 -30.23 9.32
C LEU A 80 3.04 -31.51 10.00
N ALA A 81 3.59 -31.82 11.17
CA ALA A 81 3.15 -32.95 11.98
C ALA A 81 1.68 -32.80 12.38
N ARG A 82 0.98 -33.93 12.56
CA ARG A 82 -0.44 -33.91 12.95
C ARG A 82 -0.57 -33.28 14.34
N GLY A 83 -1.29 -32.16 14.41
CA GLY A 83 -1.56 -31.46 15.68
C GLY A 83 -0.58 -30.32 16.03
N THR A 84 0.32 -29.93 15.13
CA THR A 84 1.13 -28.71 15.29
C THR A 84 0.23 -27.52 15.61
N LYS A 85 0.52 -26.80 16.69
CA LYS A 85 -0.25 -25.64 17.11
C LYS A 85 0.19 -24.41 16.33
N ILE A 86 -0.74 -23.49 16.08
CA ILE A 86 -0.44 -22.23 15.37
C ILE A 86 0.64 -21.42 16.11
N VAL A 87 0.61 -21.41 17.44
CA VAL A 87 1.59 -20.71 18.29
C VAL A 87 3.02 -21.21 18.03
N ASP A 88 3.21 -22.53 17.88
CA ASP A 88 4.53 -23.10 17.61
C ASP A 88 5.04 -22.69 16.22
N ILE A 89 4.13 -22.55 15.24
CA ILE A 89 4.45 -22.08 13.89
C ILE A 89 4.83 -20.60 13.91
N GLU A 90 4.05 -19.78 14.61
CA GLU A 90 4.28 -18.33 14.75
C GLU A 90 5.63 -18.06 15.41
N GLN A 91 5.92 -18.74 16.53
CA GLN A 91 7.18 -18.61 17.23
C GLN A 91 8.38 -19.01 16.36
N ASN A 92 8.28 -20.15 15.65
CA ASN A 92 9.36 -20.59 14.77
C ASN A 92 9.60 -19.61 13.60
N LEU A 93 8.53 -19.07 13.01
CA LEU A 93 8.66 -18.08 11.93
C LEU A 93 9.29 -16.77 12.40
N GLU A 94 8.94 -16.30 13.59
CA GLU A 94 9.47 -15.04 14.13
C GLU A 94 10.89 -15.18 14.69
N GLU A 95 11.14 -16.20 15.51
CA GLU A 95 12.40 -16.37 16.24
C GLU A 95 13.52 -16.99 15.38
N GLU A 96 13.22 -17.99 14.55
CA GLU A 96 14.24 -18.69 13.76
C GLU A 96 14.40 -18.14 12.34
N HIS A 97 13.36 -17.52 11.80
CA HIS A 97 13.32 -17.09 10.40
C HIS A 97 13.14 -15.59 10.20
N GLU A 98 12.96 -14.81 11.29
CA GLU A 98 12.76 -13.36 11.24
C GLU A 98 11.59 -12.95 10.32
N ILE A 99 10.58 -13.81 10.18
CA ILE A 99 9.39 -13.57 9.35
C ILE A 99 8.27 -13.05 10.25
N THR A 100 7.93 -11.77 10.08
CA THR A 100 6.74 -11.19 10.71
C THR A 100 5.47 -11.74 10.06
N THR A 101 4.66 -12.45 10.84
CA THR A 101 3.40 -13.01 10.34
C THR A 101 2.24 -12.05 10.58
N LYS A 102 1.35 -11.91 9.58
CA LYS A 102 0.15 -11.08 9.72
C LYS A 102 -1.06 -11.89 10.20
N ALA A 103 -1.17 -13.12 9.72
CA ALA A 103 -2.22 -14.06 10.09
C ALA A 103 -1.84 -15.47 9.65
N ILE A 104 -2.17 -16.46 10.47
CA ILE A 104 -2.00 -17.88 10.16
C ILE A 104 -3.39 -18.53 10.14
N TYR A 105 -3.70 -19.24 9.06
CA TYR A 105 -4.99 -19.91 8.89
C TYR A 105 -4.79 -21.40 8.69
N LYS A 106 -5.67 -22.19 9.29
CA LYS A 106 -5.77 -23.62 8.98
C LYS A 106 -6.58 -23.81 7.71
N MET A 107 -5.98 -24.45 6.70
CA MET A 107 -6.68 -24.72 5.45
C MET A 107 -7.76 -25.78 5.68
N ASN A 108 -9.01 -25.48 5.29
CA ASN A 108 -10.10 -26.46 5.31
C ASN A 108 -9.88 -27.47 4.18
N THR A 109 -9.45 -28.68 4.52
CA THR A 109 -9.54 -29.83 3.63
C THR A 109 -10.98 -30.33 3.62
N LYS A 110 -11.63 -30.34 2.46
CA LYS A 110 -12.85 -31.14 2.27
C LYS A 110 -12.44 -32.60 2.43
N GLU A 111 -12.94 -33.25 3.48
CA GLU A 111 -12.92 -34.71 3.61
C GLU A 111 -13.88 -35.35 2.60
#